data_AF-A0A0R3F1Z0-F1
#
_entry.id   AF-A0A0R3F1Z0-F1
#
_cell.length_a   1.000
_cell.length_b   1.000
_cell.length_c   1.000
_cell.angle_alpha   90.00
_cell.angle_beta   90.00
_cell.angle_gamma   90.00
#
_symmetry.space_group_name_H-M   'P 1'
#
loop_
_entity.id
_entity.type
_entity.pdbx_description
1 polymer ?
#
loop_
_entity_poly.entity_id
_entity_poly.type
_entity_poly.pdbx_seq_one_letter_code
_entity_poly.pdbx_strand_id
1 'polypeptide(L)'
;MWPQPNPGAHDPRDLSLPLYGATFGQAVSRFFRSYAKFSGRASQSEYWWSILAYVLVLVALCALAIIFANLVDGDTAAGVFGIVFLLVVLGFCLPTIAVSVRRLHDANMSGWLYLVNFIPLINYVMWIVIGLLSTNPLGARYDNPSVSG
;
A
#
# COMPACT_ATOMS: atom_id res chain seq x y z
N MET A 1 8.32 -18.11 -26.50
CA MET A 1 8.56 -16.65 -26.51
C MET A 1 8.70 -16.22 -25.07
N TRP A 2 9.89 -15.79 -24.64
CA TRP A 2 10.05 -15.25 -23.28
C TRP A 2 9.28 -13.92 -23.18
N PRO A 3 8.53 -13.67 -22.10
CA PRO A 3 7.93 -12.35 -21.86
C PRO A 3 9.05 -11.31 -21.89
N GLN A 4 8.89 -10.27 -22.70
CA GLN A 4 9.80 -9.12 -22.68
C GLN A 4 9.89 -8.58 -21.25
N PRO A 5 11.05 -8.08 -20.79
CA PRO A 5 11.12 -7.34 -19.53
C PRO A 5 10.15 -6.16 -19.65
N ASN A 6 9.02 -6.23 -18.95
CA ASN A 6 8.05 -5.13 -18.98
C ASN A 6 8.75 -3.92 -18.34
N PRO A 7 8.98 -2.82 -19.08
CA PRO A 7 9.76 -1.67 -18.61
C PRO A 7 9.08 -0.90 -17.47
N GLY A 8 7.86 -1.28 -17.08
CA GLY A 8 7.06 -0.57 -16.10
C GLY A 8 6.28 0.58 -16.74
N ALA A 9 5.53 1.31 -15.92
CA ALA A 9 4.76 2.45 -16.36
C ALA A 9 5.70 3.61 -16.76
N HIS A 10 5.61 4.08 -18.01
CA HIS A 10 6.27 5.32 -18.45
C HIS A 10 5.49 6.57 -18.04
N ASP A 11 4.16 6.47 -17.95
CA ASP A 11 3.30 7.52 -17.42
C ASP A 11 2.93 7.21 -15.95
N PRO A 12 3.22 8.12 -15.00
CA PRO A 12 2.78 7.99 -13.61
C PRO A 12 1.27 7.85 -13.42
N ARG A 13 0.45 8.17 -14.43
CA ARG A 13 -1.01 8.00 -14.40
C ARG A 13 -1.47 6.60 -14.75
N ASP A 14 -0.62 5.78 -15.37
CA ASP A 14 -0.96 4.40 -15.73
C ASP A 14 -0.89 3.47 -14.51
N LEU A 15 -2.07 3.14 -13.96
CA LEU A 15 -2.22 2.28 -12.78
C LEU A 15 -2.23 0.79 -13.11
N SER A 16 -2.03 0.40 -14.37
CA SER A 16 -2.00 -1.02 -14.77
C SER A 16 -0.61 -1.62 -14.60
N LEU A 17 0.43 -0.81 -14.80
CA LEU A 17 1.83 -1.18 -14.76
C LEU A 17 2.54 -0.65 -13.51
N PRO A 18 3.60 -1.33 -13.03
CA PRO A 18 4.38 -0.88 -11.89
C PRO A 18 5.22 0.35 -12.26
N LEU A 19 5.22 1.38 -11.42
CA LEU A 19 6.03 2.59 -11.64
C LEU A 19 7.37 2.45 -10.89
N TYR A 20 8.43 2.09 -11.59
CA TYR A 20 9.77 2.03 -11.00
C TYR A 20 10.33 3.43 -10.76
N GLY A 21 10.99 3.64 -9.61
CA GLY A 21 11.56 4.94 -9.25
C GLY A 21 10.52 6.01 -8.92
N ALA A 22 9.32 5.60 -8.48
CA ALA A 22 8.26 6.51 -8.09
C ALA A 22 8.75 7.48 -7.00
N THR A 23 8.40 8.76 -7.15
CA THR A 23 8.57 9.77 -6.09
C THR A 23 7.47 9.65 -5.04
N PHE A 24 7.69 10.24 -3.86
CA PHE A 24 6.70 10.22 -2.77
C PHE A 24 5.31 10.69 -3.22
N GLY A 25 5.21 11.85 -3.88
CA GLY A 25 3.93 12.39 -4.33
C GLY A 25 3.22 11.52 -5.37
N GLN A 26 3.99 10.89 -6.27
CA GLN A 26 3.43 9.96 -7.27
C GLN A 26 2.89 8.69 -6.59
N ALA A 27 3.64 8.12 -5.65
CA ALA A 27 3.21 6.95 -4.91
C ALA A 27 1.93 7.22 -4.10
N VAL A 28 1.86 8.35 -3.38
CA VAL A 28 0.67 8.75 -2.62
C VAL A 28 -0.54 8.98 -3.54
N SER A 29 -0.34 9.67 -4.67
CA SER A 29 -1.41 9.88 -5.65
C SER A 29 -1.92 8.54 -6.22
N ARG A 30 -1.02 7.62 -6.55
CA ARG A 30 -1.38 6.29 -7.06
C ARG A 30 -1.99 5.38 -6.00
N PHE A 31 -1.62 5.56 -4.73
CA PHE A 31 -2.20 4.86 -3.58
C PHE A 31 -3.69 5.18 -3.44
N PHE A 32 -4.06 6.47 -3.45
CA PHE A 32 -5.46 6.87 -3.40
C PHE A 32 -6.23 6.60 -4.70
N ARG A 33 -5.59 6.68 -5.88
CA ARG A 33 -6.24 6.35 -7.16
C ARG A 33 -6.48 4.85 -7.35
N SER A 34 -5.67 4.00 -6.72
CA SER A 34 -5.77 2.53 -6.80
C SER A 34 -6.47 1.93 -5.57
N TYR A 35 -7.34 2.70 -4.91
CA TYR A 35 -7.87 2.42 -3.58
C TYR A 35 -8.40 0.99 -3.37
N ALA A 36 -9.16 0.48 -4.34
CA ALA A 36 -9.72 -0.88 -4.32
C ALA A 36 -9.29 -1.70 -5.56
N LYS A 37 -8.13 -1.36 -6.15
CA LYS A 37 -7.63 -2.05 -7.35
C LYS A 37 -6.59 -3.10 -6.97
N PHE A 38 -7.01 -4.36 -6.98
CA PHE A 38 -6.16 -5.51 -6.65
C PHE A 38 -5.42 -6.13 -7.85
N SER A 39 -5.79 -5.73 -9.08
CA SER A 39 -5.15 -6.19 -10.32
C SER A 39 -3.95 -5.32 -10.71
N GLY A 40 -3.02 -5.91 -11.47
CA GLY A 40 -1.77 -5.28 -11.85
C GLY A 40 -0.64 -5.52 -10.85
N ARG A 41 0.45 -4.77 -11.02
CA ARG A 41 1.68 -4.87 -10.23
C ARG A 41 2.06 -3.54 -9.60
N ALA A 42 2.83 -3.60 -8.51
CA ALA A 42 3.36 -2.43 -7.83
C ALA A 42 4.86 -2.60 -7.58
N SER A 43 5.63 -1.55 -7.84
CA SER A 43 7.09 -1.56 -7.68
C SER A 43 7.53 -1.46 -6.21
N GLN A 44 8.84 -1.58 -5.96
CA GLN A 44 9.42 -1.39 -4.61
C GLN A 44 9.33 0.02 -4.10
N SER A 45 9.59 1.00 -4.95
CA SER A 45 9.40 2.39 -4.60
C SER A 45 7.94 2.70 -4.26
N GLU A 46 6.98 2.19 -5.03
CA GLU A 46 5.55 2.45 -4.78
C GLU A 46 5.09 1.85 -3.44
N TYR A 47 5.51 0.62 -3.14
CA TYR A 47 5.19 -0.03 -1.87
C TYR A 47 5.77 0.75 -0.68
N TRP A 48 7.08 1.00 -0.67
CA TRP A 48 7.75 1.66 0.46
C TRP A 48 7.24 3.08 0.69
N TRP A 49 7.01 3.87 -0.36
CA TRP A 49 6.42 5.20 -0.20
C TRP A 49 4.99 5.16 0.32
N SER A 50 4.18 4.18 -0.09
CA SER A 50 2.83 3.98 0.43
C SER A 50 2.85 3.62 1.92
N ILE A 51 3.75 2.70 2.32
CA ILE A 51 3.96 2.33 3.72
C ILE A 51 4.43 3.53 4.54
N LEU A 52 5.39 4.30 4.03
CA LEU A 52 5.88 5.51 4.69
C LEU A 52 4.76 6.54 4.88
N ALA A 53 3.93 6.77 3.85
CA ALA A 53 2.78 7.66 3.96
C ALA A 53 1.78 7.19 5.03
N TYR A 54 1.49 5.89 5.10
CA TYR A 54 0.64 5.31 6.14
C TYR A 54 1.22 5.51 7.55
N VAL A 55 2.51 5.23 7.72
CA VAL A 55 3.21 5.44 9.01
C VAL A 55 3.18 6.92 9.42
N LEU A 56 3.43 7.85 8.50
CA LEU A 56 3.35 9.29 8.79
C LEU A 56 1.96 9.73 9.25
N VAL A 57 0.91 9.21 8.61
CA VAL A 57 -0.48 9.49 9.02
C VAL A 57 -0.75 8.95 10.43
N LEU A 58 -0.29 7.74 10.76
CA LEU A 58 -0.44 7.19 12.11
C LEU A 58 0.32 7.99 13.16
N VAL A 59 1.58 8.39 12.87
CA VAL A 59 2.37 9.23 13.78
C VAL A 59 1.70 10.58 14.00
N ALA A 60 1.20 11.22 12.94
CA ALA A 60 0.47 12.48 13.05
C ALA A 60 -0.81 12.34 13.89
N LEU A 61 -1.56 11.25 13.71
CA LEU A 61 -2.73 10.96 14.54
C LEU A 61 -2.37 10.78 16.02
N CYS A 62 -1.33 10.02 16.33
CA CYS A 62 -0.87 9.84 17.71
C CYS A 62 -0.43 11.17 18.34
N ALA A 63 0.30 12.01 17.59
CA ALA A 63 0.70 13.35 18.06
C ALA A 63 -0.53 14.23 18.35
N LEU A 64 -1.52 14.25 17.46
CA LEU A 64 -2.78 14.97 17.67
C LEU A 64 -3.55 14.43 18.89
N ALA A 65 -3.54 13.11 19.10
CA ALA A 65 -4.16 12.48 20.27
C ALA A 65 -3.55 13.01 21.57
N ILE A 66 -2.22 13.05 21.65
CA ILE A 66 -1.49 13.54 22.82
C ILE A 66 -1.82 15.02 23.05
N ILE A 67 -1.79 15.85 22.00
CA ILE A 67 -2.13 17.28 22.13
C ILE A 67 -3.56 17.45 22.62
N PHE A 68 -4.53 16.75 22.02
CA PHE A 68 -5.95 16.87 22.36
C PHE A 68 -6.24 16.39 23.78
N ALA A 69 -5.58 15.33 24.25
CA ALA A 69 -5.69 14.83 25.62
C ALA A 69 -5.17 15.81 26.68
N ASN A 70 -4.32 16.77 26.31
CA ASN A 70 -3.86 17.84 27.22
C ASN A 70 -4.78 19.08 27.22
N LEU A 71 -5.74 19.16 26.30
CA LEU A 71 -6.62 20.33 26.11
C LEU A 71 -8.07 20.10 26.54
N VAL A 72 -8.49 18.83 26.63
CA VAL A 72 -9.89 18.41 26.86
C VAL A 72 -9.91 17.32 27.93
N ASP A 73 -11.04 17.19 28.64
CA ASP A 73 -11.27 16.09 29.58
C ASP A 73 -10.93 14.73 28.96
N GLY A 74 -10.16 13.93 29.69
CA GLY A 74 -9.54 12.70 29.19
C GLY A 74 -10.52 11.68 28.61
N ASP A 75 -11.72 11.55 29.18
CA ASP A 75 -12.75 10.62 28.70
C ASP A 75 -13.32 11.03 27.34
N THR A 76 -13.54 12.34 27.14
CA THR A 76 -14.04 12.87 25.86
C THR A 76 -12.93 12.79 24.80
N ALA A 77 -11.70 13.09 25.17
CA ALA A 77 -10.54 12.99 24.28
C ALA A 77 -10.31 11.55 23.78
N ALA A 78 -10.40 10.56 24.68
CA ALA A 78 -10.24 9.16 24.34
C ALA A 78 -11.35 8.66 23.39
N GLY A 79 -12.60 9.05 23.64
CA GLY A 79 -13.74 8.67 22.80
C GLY A 79 -13.63 9.22 21.37
N VAL A 80 -13.34 10.52 21.24
CA VAL A 80 -13.18 11.17 19.92
C VAL A 80 -11.98 10.60 19.18
N PHE A 81 -10.85 10.43 19.87
CA PHE A 81 -9.65 9.83 19.26
C PHE A 81 -9.90 8.41 18.77
N GLY A 82 -10.59 7.58 19.56
CA GLY A 82 -10.92 6.21 19.17
C GLY A 82 -11.74 6.14 17.87
N ILE A 83 -12.74 7.02 17.73
CA ILE A 83 -13.57 7.10 16.53
C ILE A 83 -12.74 7.56 15.31
N VAL A 84 -11.96 8.64 15.46
CA VAL A 84 -11.12 9.16 14.37
C VAL A 84 -10.09 8.12 13.95
N PHE A 85 -9.44 7.47 14.91
CA PHE A 85 -8.48 6.42 14.65
C PHE A 85 -9.10 5.26 13.88
N LEU A 86 -10.28 4.79 14.29
CA LEU A 86 -11.01 3.73 13.59
C LEU A 86 -11.32 4.12 12.14
N LEU A 87 -11.81 5.33 11.90
CA LEU A 87 -12.14 5.81 10.55
C LEU A 87 -10.91 5.89 9.66
N VAL A 88 -9.78 6.38 10.18
CA VAL A 88 -8.53 6.45 9.41
C VAL A 88 -7.98 5.07 9.11
N VAL A 89 -7.99 4.16 10.09
CA VAL A 89 -7.55 2.77 9.86
C VAL A 89 -8.42 2.11 8.79
N LEU A 90 -9.75 2.26 8.86
CA LEU A 90 -10.65 1.72 7.83
C LEU A 90 -10.40 2.34 6.44
N GLY A 91 -10.17 3.65 6.38
CA GLY A 91 -9.85 4.36 5.14
C GLY A 91 -8.52 3.93 4.52
N PHE A 92 -7.50 3.62 5.33
CA PHE A 92 -6.21 3.19 4.81
C PHE A 92 -6.08 1.66 4.66
N CYS A 93 -6.98 0.88 5.27
CA CYS A 93 -6.95 -0.58 5.24
C CYS A 93 -6.99 -1.10 3.79
N LEU A 94 -8.03 -0.73 3.03
CA LEU A 94 -8.21 -1.19 1.65
C LEU A 94 -7.04 -0.86 0.71
N PRO A 95 -6.55 0.39 0.61
CA PRO A 95 -5.46 0.71 -0.31
C PRO A 95 -4.14 0.05 0.11
N THR A 96 -3.91 -0.17 1.41
CA THR A 96 -2.72 -0.87 1.92
C THR A 96 -2.73 -2.36 1.55
N ILE A 97 -3.90 -3.00 1.63
CA ILE A 97 -4.07 -4.38 1.15
C ILE A 97 -3.85 -4.42 -0.37
N ALA A 98 -4.46 -3.48 -1.11
CA ALA A 98 -4.36 -3.43 -2.57
C ALA A 98 -2.92 -3.27 -3.07
N VAL A 99 -2.11 -2.38 -2.48
CA VAL A 99 -0.70 -2.23 -2.86
C VAL A 99 0.14 -3.46 -2.51
N SER A 100 -0.14 -4.10 -1.37
CA SER A 100 0.58 -5.30 -0.93
C SER A 100 0.29 -6.51 -1.83
N VAL A 101 -0.98 -6.69 -2.23
CA VAL A 101 -1.39 -7.72 -3.19
C VAL A 101 -0.72 -7.52 -4.55
N ARG A 102 -0.73 -6.28 -5.07
CA ARG A 102 -0.06 -5.95 -6.34
C ARG A 102 1.46 -6.16 -6.28
N ARG A 103 2.07 -5.97 -5.11
CA ARG A 103 3.49 -6.32 -4.92
C ARG A 103 3.70 -7.84 -4.93
N LEU A 104 2.85 -8.61 -4.25
CA LEU A 104 2.94 -10.08 -4.34
C LEU A 104 2.83 -10.55 -5.80
N HIS A 105 1.97 -9.94 -6.61
CA HIS A 105 1.89 -10.21 -8.04
C HIS A 105 3.18 -9.85 -8.80
N ASP A 106 3.86 -8.76 -8.42
CA ASP A 106 5.15 -8.36 -9.01
C ASP A 106 6.26 -9.39 -8.75
N ALA A 107 6.20 -10.09 -7.61
CA ALA A 107 7.08 -11.22 -7.28
C ALA A 107 6.61 -12.56 -7.89
N ASN A 108 5.61 -12.55 -8.78
CA ASN A 108 4.95 -13.74 -9.35
C ASN A 108 4.29 -14.65 -8.29
N MET A 109 3.90 -14.07 -7.15
CA MET A 109 3.22 -14.77 -6.06
C MET A 109 1.72 -14.50 -6.07
N SER A 110 0.96 -15.35 -5.37
CA SER A 110 -0.48 -15.18 -5.19
C SER A 110 -0.80 -14.04 -4.22
N GLY A 111 -1.73 -13.16 -4.57
CA GLY A 111 -2.27 -12.13 -3.67
C GLY A 111 -2.87 -12.68 -2.38
N TRP A 112 -3.33 -13.93 -2.38
CA TRP A 112 -3.86 -14.62 -1.19
C TRP A 112 -2.83 -14.77 -0.07
N LEU A 113 -1.54 -14.72 -0.37
CA LEU A 113 -0.50 -14.76 0.66
C LEU A 113 -0.53 -13.55 1.59
N TYR A 114 -1.21 -12.46 1.18
CA TYR A 114 -1.46 -11.35 2.08
C TYR A 114 -2.30 -11.74 3.29
N LEU A 115 -3.14 -12.79 3.21
CA LEU A 115 -3.95 -13.23 4.35
C LEU A 115 -3.11 -13.68 5.56
N VAL A 116 -1.84 -14.05 5.35
CA VAL A 116 -0.91 -14.36 6.43
C VAL A 116 -0.69 -13.15 7.36
N ASN A 117 -0.91 -11.93 6.85
CA ASN A 117 -0.86 -10.69 7.63
C ASN A 117 -1.97 -10.57 8.68
N PHE A 118 -3.01 -11.41 8.66
CA PHE A 118 -4.01 -11.48 9.73
C PHE A 118 -3.52 -12.23 10.97
N ILE A 119 -2.38 -12.93 10.88
CA ILE A 119 -1.75 -13.57 12.04
C ILE A 119 -0.95 -12.50 12.80
N PRO A 120 -1.29 -12.22 14.08
CA PRO A 120 -0.54 -11.27 14.89
C PRO A 120 0.94 -11.65 14.98
N LEU A 121 1.82 -10.65 15.13
CA LEU A 121 3.28 -10.76 15.14
C LEU A 121 3.90 -11.08 13.76
N ILE A 122 3.32 -12.03 13.01
CA ILE A 122 3.76 -12.35 11.64
C ILE A 122 3.52 -11.17 10.69
N ASN A 123 2.48 -10.38 10.95
CA ASN A 123 2.13 -9.21 10.18
C ASN A 123 3.30 -8.22 10.00
N TYR A 124 4.09 -7.97 11.05
CA TYR A 124 5.23 -7.05 10.97
C TYR A 124 6.34 -7.57 10.05
N VAL A 125 6.63 -8.87 10.12
CA VAL A 125 7.63 -9.52 9.28
C VAL A 125 7.17 -9.54 7.83
N MET A 126 5.89 -9.83 7.58
CA MET A 126 5.33 -9.91 6.23
C MET A 126 5.42 -8.59 5.46
N TRP A 127 5.25 -7.44 6.12
CA TRP A 127 5.40 -6.15 5.45
C TRP A 127 6.83 -5.95 4.93
N ILE A 128 7.81 -6.31 5.75
CA ILE A 128 9.23 -6.24 5.35
C ILE A 128 9.51 -7.23 4.22
N VAL A 129 9.05 -8.48 4.35
CA VAL A 129 9.24 -9.50 3.32
C VAL A 129 8.66 -9.04 1.98
N ILE A 130 7.40 -8.61 1.94
CA ILE A 130 6.73 -8.12 0.72
C ILE A 130 7.51 -6.95 0.10
N GLY A 131 8.02 -6.03 0.92
CA GLY A 131 8.84 -4.90 0.46
C GLY A 131 10.20 -5.30 -0.11
N LEU A 132 10.79 -6.40 0.35
CA LEU A 132 12.11 -6.90 -0.07
C LEU A 132 12.05 -7.92 -1.21
N LEU A 133 10.88 -8.46 -1.53
CA LEU A 133 10.73 -9.41 -2.65
C LEU A 133 11.27 -8.81 -3.94
N SER A 134 12.15 -9.56 -4.63
CA SER A 134 12.65 -9.18 -5.95
C SER A 134 11.54 -9.27 -7.00
N THR A 135 11.53 -8.32 -7.93
CA THR A 135 10.63 -8.34 -9.09
C THR A 135 10.91 -9.55 -9.97
N ASN A 136 9.85 -10.23 -10.43
CA ASN A 136 9.95 -11.39 -11.32
C ASN A 136 9.22 -11.10 -12.64
N PRO A 137 9.87 -11.26 -13.82
CA PRO A 137 9.24 -10.99 -15.12
C PRO A 137 8.00 -11.86 -15.39
N LEU A 138 7.89 -13.04 -14.77
CA LEU A 138 6.69 -13.89 -14.87
C LEU A 138 5.46 -13.27 -14.20
N GLY A 139 5.64 -12.27 -13.34
CA GLY A 139 4.55 -11.50 -12.73
C GLY A 139 3.71 -10.73 -13.74
N ALA A 140 4.21 -10.50 -14.97
CA ALA A 140 3.48 -9.83 -16.05
C ALA A 140 2.13 -10.50 -16.40
N ARG A 141 1.93 -11.77 -16.02
CA ARG A 141 0.63 -12.45 -16.15
C ARG A 141 -0.52 -11.79 -15.38
N TYR A 142 -0.20 -10.97 -14.37
CA TYR A 142 -1.17 -10.23 -13.56
C TYR A 142 -1.45 -8.82 -14.10
N ASP A 143 -0.76 -8.40 -15.16
CA ASP A 143 -1.06 -7.17 -15.88
C ASP A 143 -2.39 -7.32 -16.61
N ASN A 144 -3.19 -6.26 -16.67
CA ASN A 144 -4.48 -6.31 -17.37
C ASN A 144 -4.30 -5.83 -18.82
N PRO A 145 -4.44 -6.70 -19.84
CA PRO A 145 -4.25 -6.32 -21.24
C PRO A 145 -5.32 -5.37 -21.79
N SER A 146 -6.44 -5.15 -21.08
CA SER A 146 -7.56 -4.33 -21.58
C SER A 146 -7.43 -2.82 -21.34
N VAL A 147 -6.36 -2.35 -20.70
CA VAL A 147 -6.17 -0.93 -20.32
C VAL A 147 -5.01 -0.27 -21.09
N SER A 148 -4.27 -1.04 -21.90
CA SER A 148 -3.14 -0.57 -22.70
C SER A 148 -3.49 -0.22 -24.15
N GLY A 149 -4.77 0.10 -24.42
CA GLY A 149 -5.29 0.48 -25.75
C GLY A 149 -5.76 1.92 -25.77
#